data_AF-A0A9D6R3G3-F1
#
_entry.id   AF-A0A9D6R3G3-F1
#
_cell.length_a   1.000
_cell.length_b   1.000
_cell.length_c   1.000
_cell.angle_alpha   90.00
_cell.angle_beta   90.00
_cell.angle_gamma   90.00
#
_symmetry.space_group_name_H-M   'P 1'
#
loop_
_entity.id
_entity.type
_entity.pdbx_description
1 polymer ?
#
loop_
_entity_poly.entity_id
_entity_poly.type
_entity_poly.pdbx_seq_one_letter_code
_entity_poly.pdbx_strand_id
1 'polypeptide(L)'
;MNRKAVALLSGGLDSTLAVKVILEQGVEIVALNFTSTFCTCSCRGSVCSNEAARVAKEFGVPIKVLQKGLDYIEVVRNPKYGYGQGINPCVDCRIYMHKLAKKCLLTDKIFSKRVKDLLENKKDVTMKDLQLLKAGRHFRLNKDVKIIIGRDEADNKQIKNLAQADDTLIEPLDFIGPTGLICGISKNGTHTLAGKMVLRYAGEKAAGKKLLKLSMNGETSTFEADSPADDEILKGMMI
;
A
#
# COMPACT_ATOMS: atom_id res chain seq x y z
N MET A 1 14.76 -6.91 23.68
CA MET A 1 13.94 -6.43 22.54
C MET A 1 12.98 -5.39 23.06
N ASN A 2 13.02 -4.14 22.57
CA ASN A 2 11.97 -3.17 22.87
C ASN A 2 10.70 -3.59 22.11
N ARG A 3 9.67 -3.97 22.86
CA ARG A 3 8.36 -4.33 22.29
C ARG A 3 7.69 -3.04 21.81
N LYS A 4 7.02 -3.09 20.66
CA LYS A 4 6.29 -1.97 20.08
C LYS A 4 4.81 -2.30 19.94
N ALA A 5 3.95 -1.33 20.18
CA ALA A 5 2.51 -1.46 20.08
C ALA A 5 1.89 -0.29 19.32
N VAL A 6 0.77 -0.56 18.66
CA VAL A 6 -0.12 0.46 18.11
C VAL A 6 -1.35 0.52 19.01
N ALA A 7 -1.63 1.69 19.57
CA ALA A 7 -2.78 1.89 20.45
C ALA A 7 -3.89 2.67 19.72
N LEU A 8 -5.14 2.24 19.89
CA LEU A 8 -6.29 3.02 19.46
C LEU A 8 -6.71 3.95 20.59
N LEU A 9 -6.32 5.22 20.50
CA LEU A 9 -6.53 6.22 21.55
C LEU A 9 -7.72 7.11 21.18
N SER A 10 -8.84 6.96 21.88
CA SER A 10 -10.04 7.78 21.65
C SER A 10 -10.05 9.08 22.47
N GLY A 11 -9.22 9.17 23.52
CA GLY A 11 -9.24 10.24 24.51
C GLY A 11 -10.20 9.99 25.68
N GLY A 12 -10.94 8.88 25.67
CA GLY A 12 -11.72 8.43 26.83
C GLY A 12 -10.84 7.73 27.87
N LEU A 13 -11.33 7.70 29.12
CA LEU A 13 -10.62 7.14 30.28
C LEU A 13 -10.04 5.75 30.03
N ASP A 14 -10.83 4.83 29.49
CA ASP A 14 -10.42 3.44 29.26
C ASP A 14 -9.21 3.36 28.30
N SER A 15 -9.26 4.11 27.19
CA SER A 15 -8.18 4.11 26.20
C SER A 15 -6.91 4.76 26.75
N THR A 16 -7.07 5.80 27.57
CA THR A 16 -5.98 6.50 28.25
C THR A 16 -5.29 5.57 29.25
N LEU A 17 -6.07 4.88 30.10
CA LEU A 17 -5.54 3.95 31.09
C LEU A 17 -4.85 2.76 30.41
N ALA A 18 -5.44 2.21 29.34
CA ALA A 18 -4.83 1.12 28.59
C ALA A 18 -3.46 1.51 28.00
N VAL A 19 -3.33 2.71 27.43
CA VAL A 19 -2.04 3.23 26.94
C VAL A 19 -1.05 3.38 28.10
N LYS A 20 -1.47 3.95 29.22
CA LYS A 20 -0.60 4.17 30.38
C LYS A 20 -0.05 2.86 30.95
N VAL A 21 -0.92 1.86 31.15
CA VAL A 21 -0.54 0.54 31.67
C VAL A 21 0.49 -0.15 30.77
N ILE A 22 0.36 0.00 29.44
CA ILE A 22 1.30 -0.60 28.49
C ILE A 22 2.63 0.16 28.44
N LEU A 23 2.62 1.49 28.57
CA LEU A 23 3.84 2.30 28.70
C LEU A 23 4.63 1.94 29.96
N GLU A 24 3.95 1.72 31.09
CA GLU A 24 4.58 1.33 32.36
C GLU A 24 5.26 -0.05 32.30
N GLN A 25 4.86 -0.90 31.35
CA GLN A 25 5.52 -2.17 31.04
C GLN A 25 6.75 -2.02 30.13
N GLY A 26 7.14 -0.78 29.79
CA GLY A 26 8.30 -0.49 28.93
C GLY A 26 8.06 -0.77 27.44
N VAL A 27 6.81 -0.76 26.98
CA VAL A 27 6.46 -0.96 25.57
C VAL A 27 6.39 0.40 24.86
N GLU A 28 7.07 0.54 23.73
CA GLU A 28 6.97 1.73 22.87
C GLU A 28 5.61 1.76 22.17
N ILE A 29 4.90 2.88 22.25
CA ILE A 29 3.56 3.02 21.66
C ILE A 29 3.56 4.08 20.56
N VAL A 30 2.82 3.80 19.48
CA VAL A 30 2.31 4.81 18.55
C VAL A 30 0.79 4.80 18.61
N ALA A 31 0.17 5.94 18.88
CA ALA A 31 -1.27 6.09 18.99
C ALA A 31 -1.93 6.40 17.64
N LEU A 32 -3.08 5.80 17.39
CA LEU A 32 -4.00 6.13 16.30
C LEU A 32 -5.33 6.59 16.90
N ASN A 33 -5.84 7.72 16.43
CA ASN A 33 -7.19 8.18 16.76
C ASN A 33 -8.03 8.19 15.48
N PHE A 34 -9.28 7.72 15.55
CA PHE A 34 -10.18 7.65 14.39
C PHE A 34 -11.34 8.63 14.54
N THR A 35 -11.48 9.57 13.61
CA THR A 35 -12.59 10.53 13.56
C THR A 35 -13.62 10.12 12.51
N SER A 36 -14.89 10.49 12.69
CA SER A 36 -15.96 10.18 11.72
C SER A 36 -16.90 11.37 11.56
N THR A 37 -17.68 11.37 10.49
CA THR A 37 -18.73 12.37 10.23
C THR A 37 -19.87 12.33 11.25
N PHE A 38 -20.01 11.24 12.01
CA PHE A 38 -20.98 11.11 13.10
C PHE A 38 -20.46 11.60 14.45
N CYS A 39 -19.19 12.03 14.50
CA CYS A 39 -18.65 12.63 15.71
C CYS A 39 -19.33 13.98 15.93
N THR A 40 -20.20 14.07 16.94
CA THR A 40 -20.95 15.27 17.33
C THR A 40 -20.08 16.35 18.00
N CYS A 41 -18.76 16.24 17.87
CA CYS A 41 -17.81 17.16 18.47
C CYS A 41 -17.99 18.51 17.80
N SER A 42 -18.76 19.36 18.47
CA SER A 42 -19.35 20.58 17.94
C SER A 42 -18.28 21.53 17.42
N CYS A 43 -18.45 21.92 16.16
CA CYS A 43 -17.78 23.03 15.49
C CYS A 43 -18.15 24.38 16.15
N ARG A 44 -17.68 24.58 17.38
CA ARG A 44 -17.45 25.89 18.02
C ARG A 44 -16.03 25.93 18.59
N GLY A 45 -15.05 25.57 17.76
CA GLY A 45 -13.63 25.84 18.02
C GLY A 45 -12.79 24.70 18.62
N SER A 46 -13.31 23.48 18.81
CA SER A 46 -12.48 22.35 19.27
C SER A 46 -12.73 21.08 18.46
N VAL A 47 -11.70 20.71 17.71
CA VAL A 47 -11.61 19.45 16.98
C VAL A 47 -11.71 18.29 17.98
N CYS A 48 -12.47 17.23 17.66
CA CYS A 48 -12.49 15.95 18.42
C CYS A 48 -11.11 15.26 18.55
N SER A 49 -10.11 15.87 17.94
CA SER A 49 -8.68 15.65 18.05
C SER A 49 -8.08 16.12 19.38
N ASN A 50 -8.75 16.95 20.19
CA ASN A 50 -8.08 17.63 21.30
C ASN A 50 -7.75 16.70 22.47
N GLU A 51 -8.67 15.83 22.90
CA GLU A 51 -8.43 14.97 24.07
C GLU A 51 -7.44 13.84 23.79
N ALA A 52 -7.60 13.11 22.69
CA ALA A 52 -6.63 12.10 22.30
C ALA A 52 -5.23 12.69 22.06
N ALA A 53 -5.14 13.89 21.44
CA ALA A 53 -3.87 14.56 21.25
C ALA A 53 -3.28 15.10 22.57
N ARG A 54 -4.11 15.61 23.48
CA ARG A 54 -3.72 16.05 24.82
C ARG A 54 -3.10 14.91 25.61
N VAL A 55 -3.80 13.76 25.68
CA VAL A 55 -3.32 12.55 26.36
C VAL A 55 -2.03 12.03 25.71
N ALA A 56 -1.98 11.98 24.37
CA ALA A 56 -0.77 11.53 23.67
C ALA A 56 0.43 12.43 23.97
N LYS A 57 0.23 13.76 23.99
CA LYS A 57 1.27 14.73 24.36
C LYS A 57 1.72 14.56 25.81
N GLU A 58 0.78 14.39 26.73
CA GLU A 58 1.05 14.16 28.17
C GLU A 58 1.90 12.91 28.38
N PHE A 59 1.62 11.84 27.62
CA PHE A 59 2.36 10.59 27.71
C PHE A 59 3.61 10.53 26.82
N GLY A 60 3.91 11.58 26.05
CA GLY A 60 5.03 11.57 25.10
C GLY A 60 4.88 10.55 23.97
N VAL A 61 3.66 10.17 23.63
CA VAL A 61 3.35 9.16 22.61
C VAL A 61 3.07 9.84 21.27
N PRO A 62 3.72 9.43 20.16
CA PRO A 62 3.36 9.89 18.83
C PRO A 62 1.91 9.51 18.48
N ILE A 63 1.11 10.47 18.02
CA ILE A 63 -0.28 10.24 17.63
C ILE A 63 -0.52 10.58 16.15
N LYS A 64 -1.32 9.74 15.47
CA LYS A 64 -1.89 10.05 14.16
C LYS A 64 -3.40 10.04 14.23
N VAL A 65 -4.03 11.11 13.74
CA VAL A 65 -5.48 11.20 13.61
C VAL A 65 -5.88 10.80 12.19
N LEU A 66 -6.78 9.84 12.05
CA LEU A 66 -7.24 9.28 10.79
C LEU A 66 -8.75 9.47 10.67
N GLN A 67 -9.21 10.02 9.56
CA GLN A 67 -10.65 10.12 9.29
C GLN A 67 -11.16 8.83 8.69
N LYS A 68 -12.29 8.32 9.19
CA LYS A 68 -13.03 7.21 8.58
C LYS A 68 -13.59 7.69 7.24
N GLY A 69 -13.33 6.94 6.17
CA GLY A 69 -13.73 7.30 4.82
C GLY A 69 -15.23 7.11 4.57
N LEU A 70 -15.67 7.42 3.36
CA LEU A 70 -17.05 7.15 2.91
C LEU A 70 -17.39 5.65 2.92
N ASP A 71 -16.37 4.78 2.84
CA ASP A 71 -16.51 3.33 3.00
C ASP A 71 -17.01 2.92 4.39
N TYR A 72 -16.86 3.78 5.40
CA TYR A 72 -17.49 3.57 6.71
C TYR A 72 -19.02 3.71 6.67
N ILE A 73 -19.57 4.46 5.71
CA ILE A 73 -21.04 4.54 5.55
C ILE A 73 -21.63 3.19 5.20
N GLU A 74 -20.93 2.36 4.42
CA GLU A 74 -21.39 0.98 4.13
C GLU A 74 -21.42 0.12 5.39
N VAL A 75 -20.48 0.32 6.31
CA VAL A 75 -20.48 -0.35 7.62
C VAL A 75 -21.71 0.05 8.45
N VAL A 76 -22.13 1.31 8.37
CA VAL A 76 -23.34 1.80 9.03
C VAL A 76 -24.61 1.34 8.29
N ARG A 77 -24.59 1.27 6.95
CA ARG A 77 -25.76 0.91 6.14
C ARG A 77 -26.09 -0.58 6.20
N ASN A 78 -25.07 -1.43 6.23
CA ASN A 78 -25.22 -2.88 6.18
C ASN A 78 -24.18 -3.58 7.10
N PRO A 79 -24.28 -3.43 8.44
CA PRO A 79 -23.35 -4.06 9.36
C PRO A 79 -23.49 -5.58 9.34
N LYS A 80 -22.37 -6.30 9.33
CA LYS A 80 -22.37 -7.76 9.31
C LYS A 80 -22.90 -8.35 10.62
N TYR A 81 -22.66 -7.68 11.74
CA TYR A 81 -23.07 -8.13 13.07
C TYR A 81 -24.35 -7.44 13.56
N GLY A 82 -25.05 -6.74 12.66
CA GLY A 82 -26.29 -6.04 12.97
C GLY A 82 -26.09 -4.74 13.75
N TYR A 83 -27.21 -4.23 14.24
CA TYR A 83 -27.28 -2.97 14.97
C TYR A 83 -27.47 -3.20 16.47
N GLY A 84 -26.82 -2.38 17.28
CA GLY A 84 -27.26 -2.10 18.64
C GLY A 84 -28.42 -1.11 18.66
N GLN A 85 -28.67 -0.52 19.83
CA GLN A 85 -29.65 0.57 19.94
C GLN A 85 -29.23 1.79 19.11
N GLY A 86 -30.20 2.47 18.49
CA GLY A 86 -29.95 3.71 17.76
C GLY A 86 -29.08 3.56 16.51
N ILE A 87 -29.20 2.44 15.77
CA ILE A 87 -28.45 2.19 14.53
C ILE A 87 -26.93 2.14 14.79
N ASN A 88 -26.50 1.71 15.98
CA ASN A 88 -25.07 1.65 16.32
C ASN A 88 -24.40 0.34 15.85
N PRO A 89 -23.51 0.35 14.83
CA PRO A 89 -22.82 -0.85 14.36
C PRO A 89 -21.52 -1.07 15.16
N CYS A 90 -21.58 -1.12 16.50
CA CYS A 90 -20.40 -1.03 17.36
C CYS A 90 -19.35 -2.12 17.07
N VAL A 91 -19.78 -3.36 16.83
CA VAL A 91 -18.88 -4.48 16.53
C VAL A 91 -18.18 -4.25 15.20
N ASP A 92 -18.93 -3.96 14.14
CA ASP A 92 -18.37 -3.69 12.82
C ASP A 92 -17.48 -2.43 12.81
N CYS A 93 -17.84 -1.41 13.57
CA CYS A 93 -17.05 -0.19 13.73
C CYS A 93 -15.68 -0.48 14.35
N ARG A 94 -15.61 -1.33 15.39
CA ARG A 94 -14.34 -1.79 15.97
C ARG A 94 -13.52 -2.57 14.96
N ILE A 95 -14.15 -3.52 14.25
CA ILE A 95 -13.48 -4.31 13.20
C ILE A 95 -12.92 -3.40 12.10
N TYR A 96 -13.69 -2.39 11.67
CA TYR A 96 -13.25 -1.40 10.68
C TYR A 96 -12.02 -0.62 11.16
N MET A 97 -12.03 -0.13 12.40
CA MET A 97 -10.90 0.60 12.98
C MET A 97 -9.64 -0.29 13.10
N HIS A 98 -9.79 -1.56 13.52
CA HIS A 98 -8.66 -2.50 13.54
C HIS A 98 -8.12 -2.79 12.13
N LYS A 99 -8.99 -2.91 11.12
CA LYS A 99 -8.58 -3.04 9.71
C LYS A 99 -7.82 -1.80 9.25
N LEU A 100 -8.28 -0.59 9.59
CA LEU A 100 -7.57 0.65 9.26
C LEU A 100 -6.23 0.77 9.98
N ALA A 101 -6.17 0.39 11.26
CA ALA A 101 -4.93 0.38 12.03
C ALA A 101 -3.89 -0.57 11.42
N LYS A 102 -4.33 -1.78 11.02
CA LYS A 102 -3.52 -2.72 10.24
C LYS A 102 -3.05 -2.11 8.90
N LYS A 103 -3.90 -1.32 8.25
CA LYS A 103 -3.60 -0.62 6.98
C LYS A 103 -2.78 0.66 7.15
N CYS A 104 -2.46 1.12 8.36
CA CYS A 104 -1.59 2.27 8.59
C CYS A 104 -0.12 1.88 8.33
N LEU A 105 0.12 1.52 7.07
CA LEU A 105 1.21 0.78 6.45
C LEU A 105 2.54 1.52 6.37
N LEU A 106 2.71 2.67 7.05
CA LEU A 106 4.00 3.37 7.11
C LEU A 106 4.99 2.67 8.06
N THR A 107 4.59 1.58 8.71
CA THR A 107 5.44 0.65 9.44
C THR A 107 5.80 -0.60 8.64
N ASP A 108 5.16 -0.84 7.48
CA ASP A 108 5.57 -1.91 6.59
C ASP A 108 6.89 -1.50 5.93
N LYS A 109 7.96 -2.21 6.29
CA LYS A 109 9.32 -1.90 5.85
C LYS A 109 9.44 -1.86 4.34
N ILE A 110 8.66 -2.67 3.61
CA ILE A 110 8.69 -2.73 2.15
C ILE A 110 7.91 -1.53 1.59
N PHE A 111 6.70 -1.25 2.10
CA PHE A 111 5.91 -0.11 1.65
C PHE A 111 6.61 1.23 1.92
N SER A 112 7.19 1.42 3.10
CA SER A 112 7.94 2.62 3.46
C SER A 112 9.17 2.83 2.58
N LYS A 113 9.87 1.75 2.20
CA LYS A 113 10.95 1.83 1.20
C LYS A 113 10.43 2.25 -0.16
N ARG A 114 9.28 1.73 -0.61
CA ARG A 114 8.66 2.12 -1.90
C ARG A 114 8.21 3.59 -1.91
N VAL A 115 7.66 4.07 -0.78
CA VAL A 115 7.31 5.50 -0.61
C VAL A 115 8.57 6.36 -0.66
N LYS A 116 9.62 5.98 0.07
CA LYS A 116 10.91 6.69 0.06
C LYS A 116 11.51 6.74 -1.36
N ASP A 117 11.57 5.59 -2.03
CA ASP A 117 12.00 5.48 -3.44
C ASP A 117 11.19 6.38 -4.37
N LEU A 118 9.87 6.47 -4.20
CA LEU A 118 9.03 7.35 -5.02
C LEU A 118 9.38 8.82 -4.80
N LEU A 119 9.48 9.26 -3.54
CA LEU A 119 9.74 10.66 -3.20
C LEU A 119 11.15 11.12 -3.57
N GLU A 120 12.14 10.22 -3.55
CA GLU A 120 13.53 10.53 -3.92
C GLU A 120 13.73 10.66 -5.44
N ASN A 121 12.93 9.95 -6.24
CA ASN A 121 13.13 9.84 -7.69
C ASN A 121 12.06 10.57 -8.52
N LYS A 122 10.97 11.05 -7.92
CA LYS A 122 9.91 11.77 -8.64
C LYS A 122 9.45 12.99 -7.85
N LYS A 123 9.61 14.18 -8.44
CA LYS A 123 9.15 15.46 -7.85
C LYS A 123 7.63 15.57 -7.91
N ASP A 124 7.05 15.30 -9.08
CA ASP A 124 5.61 15.41 -9.32
C ASP A 124 4.93 14.05 -9.10
N VAL A 125 4.58 13.77 -7.85
CA VAL A 125 3.90 12.53 -7.46
C VAL A 125 2.42 12.60 -7.83
N THR A 126 1.95 11.60 -8.58
CA THR A 126 0.55 11.49 -9.03
C THR A 126 -0.25 10.48 -8.21
N MET A 127 -1.58 10.50 -8.34
CA MET A 127 -2.44 9.49 -7.71
C MET A 127 -2.16 8.07 -8.22
N LYS A 128 -1.80 7.90 -9.50
CA LYS A 128 -1.34 6.64 -10.07
C LYS A 128 -0.14 6.10 -9.29
N ASP A 129 0.86 6.94 -9.05
CA ASP A 129 2.09 6.53 -8.35
C ASP A 129 1.76 5.99 -6.95
N LEU A 130 0.91 6.71 -6.21
CA LEU A 130 0.49 6.31 -4.86
C LEU A 130 -0.30 5.00 -4.86
N GLN A 131 -1.13 4.78 -5.88
CA GLN A 131 -1.91 3.55 -6.01
C GLN A 131 -1.02 2.37 -6.40
N LEU A 132 -0.05 2.57 -7.29
CA LEU A 132 0.90 1.54 -7.71
C LEU A 132 1.78 1.02 -6.57
N LEU A 133 2.08 1.82 -5.53
CA LEU A 133 2.86 1.37 -4.36
C LEU A 133 2.29 0.10 -3.68
N LYS A 134 0.98 -0.12 -3.81
CA LYS A 134 0.26 -1.25 -3.19
C LYS A 134 0.35 -2.53 -4.03
N ALA A 135 0.67 -2.41 -5.31
CA ALA A 135 0.65 -3.50 -6.27
C ALA A 135 2.06 -4.01 -6.60
N GLY A 136 2.20 -5.31 -6.75
CA GLY A 136 3.39 -5.93 -7.31
C GLY A 136 4.66 -5.86 -6.46
N ARG A 137 5.74 -6.26 -7.12
CA ARG A 137 7.15 -6.22 -6.70
C ARG A 137 7.80 -5.07 -7.45
N HIS A 138 8.49 -4.17 -6.75
CA HIS A 138 9.07 -2.98 -7.35
C HIS A 138 10.59 -3.12 -7.46
N PHE A 139 11.10 -2.71 -8.61
CA PHE A 139 12.51 -2.72 -8.94
C PHE A 139 12.90 -1.36 -9.52
N ARG A 140 13.99 -0.79 -9.02
CA ARG A 140 14.55 0.45 -9.52
C ARG A 140 15.75 0.10 -10.40
N LEU A 141 15.63 0.35 -11.71
CA LEU A 141 16.73 0.09 -12.64
C LEU A 141 17.74 1.25 -12.63
N ASN A 142 17.23 2.48 -12.63
CA ASN A 142 18.01 3.71 -12.53
C ASN A 142 17.06 4.84 -12.06
N LYS A 143 17.56 6.08 -11.95
CA LYS A 143 16.77 7.23 -11.46
C LYS A 143 15.45 7.44 -12.21
N ASP A 144 15.44 7.15 -13.51
CA ASP A 144 14.32 7.46 -14.39
C ASP A 144 13.38 6.27 -14.62
N VAL A 145 13.84 5.04 -14.36
CA VAL A 145 13.12 3.80 -14.74
C VAL A 145 12.82 2.92 -13.53
N LYS A 146 11.53 2.61 -13.37
CA LYS A 146 11.01 1.66 -12.38
C LYS A 146 10.23 0.55 -13.06
N ILE A 147 10.42 -0.68 -12.59
CA ILE A 147 9.70 -1.87 -13.08
C ILE A 147 8.84 -2.41 -11.94
N ILE A 148 7.58 -2.73 -12.24
CA ILE A 148 6.64 -3.34 -11.31
C ILE A 148 6.17 -4.67 -11.89
N ILE A 149 6.34 -5.77 -11.15
CA ILE A 149 5.89 -7.11 -11.56
C ILE A 149 4.78 -7.58 -10.63
N GLY A 150 3.62 -7.96 -11.18
CA GLY A 150 2.48 -8.45 -10.39
C GLY A 150 2.79 -9.71 -9.57
N ARG A 151 2.17 -9.83 -8.39
CA ARG A 151 2.28 -11.03 -7.53
C ARG A 151 1.16 -12.04 -7.78
N ASP A 152 -0.01 -11.55 -8.16
CA ASP A 152 -1.24 -12.31 -8.37
C ASP A 152 -2.14 -11.62 -9.41
N GLU A 153 -3.32 -12.19 -9.66
CA GLU A 153 -4.27 -11.67 -10.64
C GLU A 153 -4.83 -10.28 -10.27
N ALA A 154 -4.98 -9.98 -8.97
CA ALA A 154 -5.47 -8.69 -8.51
C ALA A 154 -4.43 -7.59 -8.76
N ASP A 155 -3.16 -7.86 -8.45
CA ASP A 155 -2.02 -7.01 -8.81
C ASP A 155 -1.97 -6.79 -10.34
N ASN A 156 -2.10 -7.86 -11.14
CA ASN A 156 -2.06 -7.76 -12.60
C ASN A 156 -3.17 -6.84 -13.13
N LYS A 157 -4.42 -7.00 -12.67
CA LYS A 157 -5.54 -6.13 -13.05
C LYS A 157 -5.29 -4.69 -12.63
N GLN A 158 -4.82 -4.47 -11.41
CA GLN A 158 -4.51 -3.13 -10.91
C GLN A 158 -3.40 -2.46 -11.73
N ILE A 159 -2.32 -3.17 -12.05
CA ILE A 159 -1.22 -2.68 -12.86
C ILE A 159 -1.72 -2.26 -14.25
N LYS A 160 -2.52 -3.10 -14.92
CA LYS A 160 -3.08 -2.79 -16.25
C LYS A 160 -3.98 -1.55 -16.22
N ASN A 161 -4.85 -1.45 -15.22
CA ASN A 161 -5.79 -0.34 -15.10
C ASN A 161 -5.11 1.00 -14.76
N LEU A 162 -3.90 0.96 -14.19
CA LEU A 162 -3.13 2.15 -13.82
C LEU A 162 -2.06 2.53 -14.86
N ALA A 163 -1.86 1.71 -15.88
CA ALA A 163 -0.94 2.02 -16.96
C ALA A 163 -1.44 3.25 -17.74
N GLN A 164 -0.51 4.14 -18.05
CA GLN A 164 -0.74 5.36 -18.83
C GLN A 164 0.12 5.34 -20.10
N ALA A 165 -0.07 6.34 -20.96
CA ALA A 165 0.59 6.42 -22.27
C ALA A 165 2.13 6.34 -22.17
N ASP A 166 2.71 6.96 -21.13
CA ASP A 166 4.14 7.01 -20.86
C ASP A 166 4.71 5.73 -20.24
N ASP A 167 3.87 4.74 -19.91
CA ASP A 167 4.32 3.45 -19.43
C ASP A 167 4.43 2.42 -20.56
N THR A 168 5.19 1.37 -20.29
CA THR A 168 5.21 0.17 -21.13
C THR A 168 4.69 -1.02 -20.33
N LEU A 169 3.59 -1.62 -20.79
CA LEU A 169 3.07 -2.88 -20.26
C LEU A 169 3.74 -4.06 -20.94
N ILE A 170 4.07 -5.08 -20.15
CA ILE A 170 4.61 -6.36 -20.62
C ILE A 170 3.73 -7.49 -20.10
N GLU A 171 3.21 -8.28 -21.00
CA GLU A 171 2.25 -9.34 -20.69
C GLU A 171 2.71 -10.68 -21.31
N PRO A 172 2.54 -11.80 -20.60
CA PRO A 172 2.65 -13.12 -21.20
C PRO A 172 1.69 -13.28 -22.38
N LEU A 173 2.16 -13.81 -23.51
CA LEU A 173 1.31 -14.09 -24.68
C LEU A 173 0.96 -15.58 -24.79
N ASP A 174 1.95 -16.46 -24.64
CA ASP A 174 1.84 -17.90 -24.86
C ASP A 174 2.02 -18.74 -23.58
N PHE A 175 1.98 -18.10 -22.41
CA PHE A 175 2.15 -18.77 -21.12
C PHE A 175 1.42 -18.04 -19.98
N ILE A 176 1.30 -18.71 -18.83
CA ILE A 176 0.73 -18.12 -17.62
C ILE A 176 1.85 -17.46 -16.82
N GLY A 177 1.73 -16.15 -16.58
CA GLY A 177 2.71 -15.37 -15.83
C GLY A 177 2.16 -14.03 -15.34
N PRO A 178 2.98 -13.27 -14.60
CA PRO A 178 2.60 -11.95 -14.10
C PRO A 178 2.65 -10.88 -15.19
N THR A 179 1.92 -9.79 -15.00
CA THR A 179 2.05 -8.58 -15.81
C THR A 179 3.18 -7.72 -15.25
N GLY A 180 4.01 -7.18 -16.15
CA GLY A 180 5.03 -6.19 -15.85
C GLY A 180 4.61 -4.80 -16.33
N LEU A 181 5.02 -3.77 -15.59
CA LEU A 181 4.88 -2.36 -15.97
C LEU A 181 6.23 -1.66 -15.82
N ILE A 182 6.67 -1.01 -16.89
CA ILE A 182 7.82 -0.12 -16.89
C ILE A 182 7.27 1.30 -16.80
N CYS A 183 7.61 2.02 -15.73
CA CYS A 183 7.31 3.43 -15.57
C CYS A 183 8.56 4.27 -15.84
N GLY A 184 8.41 5.29 -16.70
CA GLY A 184 9.45 6.26 -17.02
C GLY A 184 10.12 6.04 -18.39
N ILE A 185 11.07 6.91 -18.74
CA ILE A 185 11.69 6.93 -20.06
C ILE A 185 12.64 5.74 -20.21
N SER A 186 12.17 4.69 -20.88
CA SER A 186 12.96 3.49 -21.12
C SER A 186 14.03 3.71 -22.19
N LYS A 187 15.24 3.19 -21.98
CA LYS A 187 16.29 3.12 -23.01
C LYS A 187 16.18 1.78 -23.75
N ASN A 188 16.87 1.66 -24.89
CA ASN A 188 16.99 0.38 -25.60
C ASN A 188 17.41 -0.75 -24.64
N GLY A 189 16.65 -1.85 -24.62
CA GLY A 189 16.90 -3.05 -23.81
C GLY A 189 16.17 -3.15 -22.46
N THR A 190 15.49 -2.09 -21.97
CA THR A 190 14.72 -2.18 -20.71
C THR A 190 13.56 -3.20 -20.80
N HIS A 191 12.87 -3.25 -21.94
CA HIS A 191 11.78 -4.20 -22.16
C HIS A 191 12.28 -5.65 -22.16
N THR A 192 13.47 -5.90 -22.70
CA THR A 192 14.11 -7.23 -22.67
C THR A 192 14.31 -7.69 -21.23
N LEU A 193 14.92 -6.84 -20.38
CA LEU A 193 15.12 -7.16 -18.97
C LEU A 193 13.80 -7.41 -18.24
N ALA A 194 12.82 -6.53 -18.43
CA ALA A 194 11.50 -6.69 -17.81
C ALA A 194 10.78 -7.98 -18.28
N GLY A 195 10.97 -8.38 -19.54
CA GLY A 195 10.55 -9.70 -20.04
C GLY A 195 11.21 -10.85 -19.27
N LYS A 196 12.54 -10.82 -19.09
CA LYS A 196 13.27 -11.81 -18.28
C LYS A 196 12.77 -11.85 -16.83
N MET A 197 12.37 -10.71 -16.26
CA MET A 197 11.76 -10.65 -14.92
C MET A 197 10.39 -11.32 -14.89
N VAL A 198 9.55 -11.11 -15.91
CA VAL A 198 8.25 -11.80 -16.03
C VAL A 198 8.44 -13.31 -16.10
N LEU A 199 9.38 -13.80 -16.91
CA LEU A 199 9.74 -15.23 -16.97
C LEU A 199 10.17 -15.75 -15.59
N ARG A 200 11.05 -15.02 -14.90
CA ARG A 200 11.55 -15.39 -13.57
C ARG A 200 10.44 -15.56 -12.53
N TYR A 201 9.44 -14.70 -12.56
CA TYR A 201 8.30 -14.75 -11.62
C TYR A 201 7.14 -15.63 -12.10
N ALA A 202 7.14 -16.08 -13.36
CA ALA A 202 6.25 -17.13 -13.85
C ALA A 202 6.71 -18.55 -13.44
N GLY A 203 8.00 -18.72 -13.13
CA GLY A 203 8.58 -19.98 -12.65
C GLY A 203 8.67 -21.03 -13.75
N GLU A 204 8.51 -22.31 -13.39
CA GLU A 204 8.64 -23.45 -14.32
C GLU A 204 7.69 -23.40 -15.52
N LYS A 205 6.58 -22.65 -15.40
CA LYS A 205 5.58 -22.43 -16.46
C LYS A 205 6.13 -21.63 -17.65
N ALA A 206 7.26 -20.96 -17.46
CA ALA A 206 7.92 -20.14 -18.47
C ALA A 206 9.30 -20.70 -18.88
N ALA A 207 9.48 -22.03 -18.84
CA ALA A 207 10.70 -22.68 -19.31
C ALA A 207 10.92 -22.45 -20.81
N GLY A 208 12.17 -22.17 -21.19
CA GLY A 208 12.59 -21.93 -22.57
C GLY A 208 12.24 -20.53 -23.09
N LYS A 209 12.35 -20.36 -24.40
CA LYS A 209 11.96 -19.11 -25.09
C LYS A 209 10.45 -18.90 -24.99
N LYS A 210 10.02 -17.71 -24.59
CA LYS A 210 8.62 -17.33 -24.45
C LYS A 210 8.30 -16.01 -25.14
N LEU A 211 7.09 -15.90 -25.66
CA LEU A 211 6.59 -14.71 -26.32
C LEU A 211 5.89 -13.81 -25.32
N LEU A 212 6.28 -12.54 -25.34
CA LEU A 212 5.67 -11.50 -24.53
C LEU A 212 5.08 -10.44 -25.44
N LYS A 213 3.94 -9.91 -25.02
CA LYS A 213 3.30 -8.74 -25.62
C LYS A 213 3.83 -7.50 -24.91
N LEU A 214 4.27 -6.53 -25.69
CA LEU A 214 4.62 -5.19 -25.26
C LEU A 214 3.51 -4.24 -25.70
N SER A 215 2.99 -3.40 -24.79
CA SER A 215 2.00 -2.36 -25.13
C SER A 215 2.50 -1.01 -24.62
N MET A 216 2.61 -0.01 -25.51
CA MET A 216 3.08 1.35 -25.20
C MET A 216 2.34 2.35 -26.10
N ASN A 217 1.84 3.46 -25.54
CA ASN A 217 1.08 4.47 -26.31
C ASN A 217 -0.09 3.92 -27.15
N GLY A 218 -0.70 2.80 -26.75
CA GLY A 218 -1.78 2.14 -27.51
C GLY A 218 -1.29 1.28 -28.69
N GLU A 219 0.00 1.31 -29.00
CA GLU A 219 0.63 0.38 -29.94
C GLU A 219 1.03 -0.90 -29.22
N THR A 220 0.93 -2.03 -29.92
CA THR A 220 1.31 -3.34 -29.40
C THR A 220 2.30 -4.02 -30.31
N SER A 221 3.36 -4.56 -29.74
CA SER A 221 4.34 -5.39 -30.43
C SER A 221 4.62 -6.66 -29.62
N THR A 222 5.33 -7.60 -30.22
CA THR A 222 5.72 -8.86 -29.57
C THR A 222 7.23 -9.00 -29.57
N PHE A 223 7.79 -9.55 -28.50
CA PHE A 223 9.21 -9.87 -28.42
C PHE A 223 9.43 -11.19 -27.69
N GLU A 224 10.59 -11.81 -27.94
CA GLU A 224 11.00 -13.03 -27.27
C GLU A 224 11.88 -12.73 -26.06
N ALA A 225 11.62 -13.43 -24.95
CA ALA A 225 12.56 -13.55 -23.85
C ALA A 225 13.06 -15.00 -23.80
N ASP A 226 14.38 -15.12 -23.75
CA ASP A 226 15.14 -16.36 -23.92
C ASP A 226 15.52 -17.02 -22.61
N SER A 227 15.62 -16.25 -21.52
CA SER A 227 15.92 -16.77 -20.20
C SER A 227 15.29 -15.92 -19.08
N PRO A 228 14.99 -16.52 -17.91
CA PRO A 228 14.68 -15.78 -16.69
C PRO A 228 15.82 -14.84 -16.26
N ALA A 229 15.49 -13.76 -15.56
CA ALA A 229 16.47 -12.85 -14.96
C ALA A 229 17.18 -13.50 -13.75
N ASP A 230 18.47 -13.18 -13.58
CA ASP A 230 19.29 -13.69 -12.47
C ASP A 230 18.92 -13.07 -11.11
N ASP A 231 18.92 -13.89 -10.07
CA ASP A 231 18.52 -13.48 -8.72
C ASP A 231 19.43 -12.39 -8.11
N GLU A 232 20.72 -12.39 -8.46
CA GLU A 232 21.66 -11.34 -8.00
C GLU A 232 21.30 -9.98 -8.59
N ILE A 233 20.99 -9.95 -9.89
CA ILE A 233 20.56 -8.75 -10.60
C ILE A 233 19.26 -8.22 -9.96
N LEU A 234 18.30 -9.11 -9.69
CA LEU A 234 17.03 -8.72 -9.07
C LEU A 234 17.22 -8.16 -7.65
N LYS A 235 18.06 -8.80 -6.83
CA LYS A 235 18.34 -8.33 -5.46
C LYS A 235 18.94 -6.94 -5.45
N GLY A 236 19.81 -6.62 -6.41
CA GLY A 236 20.42 -5.29 -6.54
C GLY A 236 19.43 -4.17 -6.87
N MET A 237 18.31 -4.49 -7.52
CA MET A 237 17.30 -3.51 -7.95
C MET A 237 16.06 -3.47 -7.05
N MET A 238 15.85 -4.47 -6.20
CA MET A 238 14.62 -4.62 -5.43
C MET A 238 14.49 -3.55 -4.33
N ILE A 239 13.31 -2.93 -4.26
CA ILE A 239 12.96 -1.91 -3.26
C ILE A 239 12.35 -2.55 -2.01
#